data_AF-A0A919DVM2-F1
#
_entry.id   AF-A0A919DVM2-F1
#
_cell.length_a   1.000
_cell.length_b   1.000
_cell.length_c   1.000
_cell.angle_alpha   90.00
_cell.angle_beta   90.00
_cell.angle_gamma   90.00
#
_symmetry.space_group_name_H-M   'P 1'
#
loop_
_entity.id
_entity.type
_entity.pdbx_description
1 polymer ?
#
loop_
_entity_poly.entity_id
_entity_poly.type
_entity_poly.pdbx_seq_one_letter_code
_entity_poly.pdbx_strand_id
1 'polypeptide(L)'
;MLGARLYEAIGGACTATRRTEPRIAAQIWDALGDAQTVLNVRAGTGSCEAADRDVTAVAPSAVMRGQRPAGSAPCAAAAAESLPFEGPGRPPAIAVRWL
;
A
#
# COMPACT_ATOMS: atom_id res chain seq x y z
N MET A 1 -5.98 0.31 17.59
CA MET A 1 -5.81 0.84 16.21
C MET A 1 -6.71 2.06 15.99
N LEU A 2 -6.21 3.26 16.30
CA LEU A 2 -6.94 4.51 16.09
C LEU A 2 -7.05 4.87 14.60
N GLY A 3 -5.99 4.60 13.82
CA GLY A 3 -5.94 4.90 12.39
C GLY A 3 -6.92 4.08 11.54
N ALA A 4 -7.13 2.80 11.87
CA ALA A 4 -8.10 1.96 11.14
C ALA A 4 -9.52 2.52 11.24
N ARG A 5 -9.97 2.89 12.45
CA ARG A 5 -11.31 3.47 12.67
C ARG A 5 -11.46 4.83 12.00
N LEU A 6 -10.42 5.65 11.98
CA LEU A 6 -10.43 6.91 11.24
C LEU A 6 -10.65 6.66 9.74
N TYR A 7 -9.86 5.76 9.14
CA TYR A 7 -9.97 5.45 7.72
C TYR A 7 -11.25 4.71 7.33
N GLU A 8 -11.87 3.93 8.23
CA GLU A 8 -13.24 3.45 8.01
C GLU A 8 -14.24 4.60 7.87
N ALA A 9 -14.11 5.63 8.72
CA ALA A 9 -15.03 6.76 8.73
C ALA A 9 -14.81 7.75 7.55
N ILE A 10 -13.57 7.98 7.12
CA ILE A 10 -13.24 9.02 6.12
C ILE A 10 -12.74 8.47 4.79
N GLY A 11 -12.47 7.17 4.69
CA GLY A 11 -11.85 6.55 3.52
C GLY A 11 -12.74 6.46 2.28
N GLY A 12 -14.05 6.70 2.41
CA GLY A 12 -15.06 6.58 1.35
C GLY A 12 -14.76 7.35 0.06
N ALA A 13 -14.16 8.54 0.17
CA ALA A 13 -13.88 9.43 -0.96
C ALA A 13 -12.42 9.42 -1.44
N CYS A 14 -11.59 8.50 -0.93
CA CYS A 14 -10.16 8.49 -1.25
C CYS A 14 -9.89 8.25 -2.74
N THR A 15 -10.66 7.38 -3.41
CA THR A 15 -10.52 7.15 -4.86
C THR A 15 -10.84 8.39 -5.71
N ALA A 16 -11.75 9.25 -5.25
CA ALA A 16 -12.16 10.45 -5.97
C ALA A 16 -11.17 11.62 -5.81
N THR A 17 -10.43 11.65 -4.70
CA THR A 17 -9.65 12.82 -4.29
C THR A 17 -8.14 12.59 -4.26
N ARG A 18 -7.68 11.34 -4.13
CA ARG A 18 -6.24 11.00 -4.14
C ARG A 18 -5.85 10.27 -5.41
N ARG A 19 -4.99 10.92 -6.19
CA ARG A 19 -4.22 10.28 -7.27
C ARG A 19 -2.74 10.30 -6.95
N THR A 20 -2.05 9.30 -7.47
CA THR A 20 -0.60 9.22 -7.39
C THR A 20 0.00 10.36 -8.20
N GLU A 21 0.83 11.17 -7.54
CA GLU A 21 1.61 12.19 -8.22
C GLU A 21 2.79 11.48 -8.92
N PRO A 22 2.93 11.60 -10.26
CA PRO A 22 3.88 10.78 -11.02
C PRO A 22 5.34 10.98 -10.64
N ARG A 23 5.76 12.18 -10.22
CA ARG A 23 7.15 12.47 -9.84
C ARG A 23 7.49 11.79 -8.53
N ILE A 24 6.60 11.85 -7.55
CA ILE A 24 6.79 11.14 -6.27
C ILE A 24 6.80 9.63 -6.49
N ALA A 25 5.95 9.11 -7.39
CA ALA A 25 5.97 7.69 -7.73
C ALA A 25 7.31 7.27 -8.33
N ALA A 26 7.81 8.03 -9.32
CA ALA A 26 9.10 7.78 -9.94
C ALA A 26 10.25 7.80 -8.92
N GLN A 27 10.26 8.75 -7.98
CA GLN A 27 11.27 8.81 -6.92
C GLN A 27 11.23 7.59 -6.00
N ILE A 28 10.03 7.12 -5.64
CA ILE A 28 9.87 5.90 -4.83
C ILE A 28 10.36 4.69 -5.61
N TRP A 29 10.00 4.57 -6.89
CA TRP A 29 10.41 3.44 -7.72
C TRP A 29 11.92 3.41 -7.96
N ASP A 30 12.54 4.56 -8.19
CA ASP A 30 14.00 4.68 -8.33
C ASP A 30 14.69 4.27 -7.03
N ALA A 31 14.19 4.73 -5.88
CA ALA A 31 14.74 4.37 -4.57
C ALA A 31 14.61 2.87 -4.24
N LEU A 32 13.61 2.19 -4.80
CA LEU A 32 13.45 0.74 -4.64
C LEU A 32 14.47 -0.05 -5.50
N GLY A 33 15.12 0.57 -6.48
CA GLY A 33 16.12 -0.05 -7.34
C GLY A 33 15.62 -1.36 -7.98
N ASP A 34 16.48 -2.36 -8.06
CA ASP A 34 16.21 -3.66 -8.68
C ASP A 34 15.27 -4.58 -7.85
N ALA A 35 14.69 -4.08 -6.76
CA ALA A 35 13.79 -4.86 -5.93
C ALA A 35 12.55 -5.30 -6.73
N GLN A 36 12.46 -6.61 -6.95
CA GLN A 36 11.33 -7.25 -7.63
C GLN A 36 10.12 -7.43 -6.72
N THR A 37 10.35 -7.62 -5.42
CA THR A 37 9.30 -7.81 -4.41
C THR A 37 9.19 -6.57 -3.52
N VAL A 38 7.98 -6.00 -3.45
CA VAL A 38 7.71 -4.76 -2.72
C VAL A 38 6.54 -4.95 -1.77
N LEU A 39 6.74 -4.54 -0.53
CA LEU A 39 5.67 -4.43 0.45
C LEU A 39 5.20 -2.97 0.54
N ASN A 40 3.98 -2.71 0.07
CA ASN A 40 3.34 -1.41 0.17
C ASN A 40 2.51 -1.30 1.45
N VAL A 41 3.06 -0.65 2.47
CA VAL A 41 2.44 -0.52 3.79
C VAL A 41 1.52 0.69 3.84
N ARG A 42 0.30 0.50 4.36
CA ARG A 42 -0.81 1.49 4.31
C ARG A 42 -1.24 1.84 2.88
N ALA A 43 -1.31 0.82 2.02
CA ALA A 43 -1.63 0.97 0.60
C ALA A 43 -3.01 1.60 0.31
N GLY A 44 -3.94 1.56 1.29
CA GLY A 44 -5.26 2.17 1.15
C GLY A 44 -6.03 1.64 -0.06
N THR A 45 -6.44 2.55 -0.94
CA THR A 45 -7.22 2.26 -2.16
C THR A 45 -6.38 1.77 -3.34
N GLY A 46 -5.06 1.58 -3.16
CA GLY A 46 -4.18 0.99 -4.18
C GLY A 46 -3.63 1.96 -5.23
N SER A 47 -3.80 3.27 -5.06
CA SER A 47 -3.44 4.25 -6.10
C SER A 47 -1.96 4.25 -6.47
N CYS A 48 -1.05 3.86 -5.57
CA CYS A 48 0.41 4.03 -5.70
C CYS A 48 1.16 2.72 -5.97
N GLU A 49 0.54 1.74 -6.62
CA GLU A 49 1.16 0.43 -6.83
C GLU A 49 2.04 0.42 -8.07
N ALA A 50 3.27 -0.09 -7.90
CA ALA A 50 4.21 -0.25 -9.00
C ALA A 50 3.71 -1.39 -9.90
N ALA A 51 3.41 -1.09 -11.16
CA ALA A 51 2.84 -2.06 -12.09
C ALA A 51 3.87 -3.08 -12.62
N ASP A 52 5.16 -2.77 -12.48
CA ASP A 52 6.31 -3.54 -12.96
C ASP A 52 6.92 -4.45 -11.88
N ARG A 53 6.30 -4.55 -10.69
CA ARG A 53 6.85 -5.27 -9.53
C ARG A 53 5.82 -6.17 -8.88
N ASP A 54 6.32 -7.19 -8.18
CA ASP A 54 5.50 -8.04 -7.33
C ASP A 54 5.20 -7.30 -6.02
N VAL A 55 4.06 -6.59 -6.02
CA VAL A 55 3.61 -5.79 -4.89
C VAL A 55 2.67 -6.61 -4.02
N THR A 56 2.96 -6.66 -2.72
CA THR A 56 1.98 -7.03 -1.70
C THR A 56 1.57 -5.77 -0.93
N ALA A 57 0.27 -5.53 -0.81
CA ALA A 57 -0.27 -4.39 -0.10
C ALA A 57 -0.71 -4.76 1.32
N VAL A 58 -0.60 -3.82 2.25
CA VAL A 58 -1.15 -3.94 3.61
C VAL A 58 -2.01 -2.71 3.89
N ALA A 59 -3.28 -2.93 4.25
CA ALA A 59 -4.17 -1.85 4.64
C ALA A 59 -5.11 -2.30 5.78
N PRO A 60 -5.25 -1.47 6.84
CA PRO A 60 -6.07 -1.84 7.99
C PRO A 60 -7.56 -1.63 7.76
N SER A 61 -7.94 -0.70 6.86
CA SER A 61 -9.35 -0.38 6.58
C SER A 61 -9.96 -1.36 5.57
N ALA A 62 -11.08 -1.98 5.93
CA ALA A 62 -11.93 -2.74 5.02
C ALA A 62 -12.58 -1.84 3.95
N VAL A 63 -13.06 -0.65 4.32
CA VAL A 63 -13.64 0.31 3.36
C VAL A 63 -12.66 0.67 2.26
N MET A 64 -11.42 1.03 2.61
CA MET A 64 -10.41 1.38 1.60
C MET A 64 -9.98 0.17 0.76
N ARG A 65 -9.93 -1.03 1.36
CA ARG A 65 -9.64 -2.27 0.61
C ARG A 65 -10.74 -2.61 -0.38
N GLY A 66 -12.01 -2.38 -0.03
CA GLY A 66 -13.15 -2.59 -0.92
C GLY A 66 -13.21 -1.62 -2.11
N GLN A 67 -12.49 -0.51 -2.03
CA GLN A 67 -12.40 0.48 -3.12
C GLN A 67 -11.27 0.21 -4.11
N ARG A 68 -10.47 -0.84 -3.90
CA ARG A 68 -9.33 -1.17 -4.76
C ARG A 68 -9.83 -1.66 -6.12
N PRO A 69 -9.41 -1.06 -7.25
CA PRO A 69 -9.84 -1.48 -8.56
C PRO A 69 -9.34 -2.89 -8.91
N ALA A 70 -10.01 -3.55 -9.85
CA ALA A 70 -9.52 -4.80 -10.43
C ALA A 70 -8.11 -4.61 -11.01
N GLY A 71 -7.21 -5.56 -10.76
CA GLY A 71 -5.80 -5.47 -11.13
C GLY A 71 -4.90 -4.81 -10.08
N SER A 72 -5.44 -4.32 -8.96
CA SER A 72 -4.63 -3.90 -7.81
C SER A 72 -3.90 -5.10 -7.19
N ALA A 73 -2.79 -4.84 -6.52
CA ALA A 73 -2.02 -5.82 -5.76
C ALA A 73 -2.90 -6.58 -4.72
N PRO A 74 -2.55 -7.82 -4.37
CA PRO A 74 -3.14 -8.50 -3.21
C PRO A 74 -2.97 -7.66 -1.94
N CYS A 75 -4.03 -7.50 -1.15
CA CYS A 75 -4.01 -6.63 0.04
C CYS A 75 -4.42 -7.35 1.32
N ALA A 76 -3.48 -7.46 2.26
CA ALA A 76 -3.72 -8.04 3.58
C ALA A 76 -4.37 -7.03 4.54
N ALA A 77 -5.23 -7.54 5.44
CA ALA A 77 -5.83 -6.79 6.53
C ALA A 77 -4.86 -6.71 7.71
N ALA A 78 -3.97 -5.73 7.71
CA ALA A 78 -2.99 -5.57 8.78
C ALA A 78 -2.61 -4.10 8.99
N ALA A 79 -2.01 -3.83 10.13
CA ALA A 79 -1.44 -2.54 10.47
C ALA A 79 0.06 -2.54 10.23
N ALA A 80 0.66 -1.36 10.04
CA ALA A 80 2.10 -1.24 9.85
C ALA A 80 2.90 -1.77 11.05
N GLU A 81 2.33 -1.62 12.24
CA GLU A 81 2.87 -2.09 13.52
C GLU A 81 2.73 -3.61 13.74
N SER A 82 1.99 -4.32 12.89
CA SER A 82 1.73 -5.76 13.05
C SER A 82 1.58 -6.41 11.68
N LEU A 83 2.69 -6.52 10.97
CA LEU A 83 2.72 -7.08 9.62
C LEU A 83 2.66 -8.62 9.65
N PRO A 84 1.88 -9.26 8.75
CA PRO A 84 1.68 -10.70 8.72
C PRO A 84 2.81 -11.42 7.97
N PHE A 85 4.07 -11.04 8.20
CA PHE A 85 5.22 -11.70 7.59
C PHE A 85 6.07 -12.35 8.69
N GLU A 86 6.01 -13.67 8.77
CA GLU A 86 6.90 -14.48 9.60
C GLU A 86 8.00 -15.09 8.72
N GLY A 87 9.27 -14.85 9.04
CA GLY A 87 10.36 -15.75 8.63
C GLY A 87 11.67 -15.10 8.11
N PRO A 88 12.78 -15.87 8.12
CA PRO A 88 14.16 -15.42 7.87
C PRO A 88 14.54 -15.28 6.38
N GLY A 89 13.59 -14.98 5.50
CA GLY A 89 13.83 -14.74 4.07
C GLY A 89 14.41 -13.35 3.82
N ARG A 90 14.90 -13.09 2.59
CA ARG A 90 15.26 -11.72 2.18
C ARG A 90 14.02 -10.85 2.34
N PRO A 91 14.03 -9.83 3.22
CA PRO A 91 12.86 -9.00 3.43
C PRO A 91 12.52 -8.28 2.11
N PRO A 92 11.23 -8.18 1.74
CA PRO A 92 10.84 -7.39 0.59
C PRO A 92 11.31 -5.95 0.77
N ALA A 93 11.57 -5.24 -0.32
CA ALA A 93 11.78 -3.81 -0.22
C ALA A 93 10.49 -3.16 0.30
N ILE A 94 10.58 -2.43 1.41
CA ILE A 94 9.41 -1.83 2.05
C ILE A 94 9.24 -0.41 1.53
N ALA A 95 8.12 -0.17 0.85
CA ALA A 95 7.70 1.18 0.52
C ALA A 95 6.67 1.64 1.55
N VAL A 96 7.00 2.70 2.30
CA VAL A 96 6.05 3.38 3.20
C VAL A 96 5.93 4.82 2.72
N ARG A 97 4.72 5.22 2.32
CA ARG A 97 4.46 6.60 1.88
C ARG A 97 3.67 7.34 2.95
N TRP A 98 4.18 8.49 3.38
CA TRP A 98 3.49 9.45 4.24
C TRP A 98 2.94 10.60 3.37
N LEU A 99 1.71 10.46 2.87
CA LEU A 99 0.92 11.55 2.31
C LEU A 99 -0.55 11.37 2.65
#